data_AF-A0A7C1GF27-F1
#
_entry.id   AF-A0A7C1GF27-F1
#
_cell.length_a   1.000
_cell.length_b   1.000
_cell.length_c   1.000
_cell.angle_alpha   90.00
_cell.angle_beta   90.00
_cell.angle_gamma   90.00
#
_symmetry.space_group_name_H-M   'P 1'
#
loop_
_entity.id
_entity.type
_entity.pdbx_description
1 polymer ?
#
loop_
_entity_poly.entity_id
_entity_poly.type
_entity_poly.pdbx_seq_one_letter_code
_entity_poly.pdbx_strand_id
1 'polypeptide(L)'
;MQTSRLLDRVAEKVGRFLEREGFLSLPVSADKPVEIHKRDPVSRRRFPLTKTLGHLSLKHAAVSAGLGQIGRSNLLITERYGPHQRLGAVITESPLQPDPYSVFNPCPDGCRKCEDACPVGALKNGNYEVDPCFFFWTWEFNRLPPSRLRDWPPYVAMLLRHFRTRDFVIEFGQTMITDVDNCIACMKACPLGTAWKEIRPKHETSSRIS
;
A
#
# COMPACT_ATOMS: atom_id res chain seq x y z
N MET A 1 -4.27 12.40 -2.32
CA MET A 1 -5.60 11.86 -2.71
C MET A 1 -6.05 11.97 -4.20
N GLN A 2 -5.23 12.27 -5.22
CA GLN A 2 -5.71 12.39 -6.61
C GLN A 2 -5.78 11.07 -7.41
N THR A 3 -4.84 10.13 -7.18
CA THR A 3 -4.72 8.91 -8.00
C THR A 3 -5.70 7.81 -7.60
N SER A 4 -6.02 7.67 -6.30
CA SER A 4 -7.03 6.69 -5.83
C SER A 4 -8.43 7.03 -6.37
N ARG A 5 -8.72 8.31 -6.57
CA ARG A 5 -9.97 8.78 -7.20
C ARG A 5 -10.20 8.20 -8.60
N LEU A 6 -9.15 7.94 -9.36
CA LEU A 6 -9.28 7.30 -10.69
C LEU A 6 -9.75 5.86 -10.55
N LEU A 7 -9.22 5.12 -9.58
CA LEU A 7 -9.65 3.76 -9.30
C LEU A 7 -11.09 3.73 -8.79
N ASP A 8 -11.43 4.59 -7.83
CA ASP A 8 -12.79 4.65 -7.28
C ASP A 8 -13.81 5.02 -8.38
N ARG A 9 -13.46 5.96 -9.28
CA ARG A 9 -14.30 6.30 -10.43
C ARG A 9 -14.49 5.13 -11.39
N VAL A 10 -13.43 4.35 -11.64
CA VAL A 10 -13.52 3.17 -12.51
C VAL A 10 -14.38 2.10 -11.84
N ALA A 11 -14.17 1.83 -10.54
CA ALA A 11 -14.95 0.88 -9.76
C ALA A 11 -16.45 1.26 -9.76
N GLU A 12 -16.77 2.54 -9.58
CA GLU A 12 -18.14 3.05 -9.66
C GLU A 12 -18.76 2.85 -11.05
N LYS A 13 -18.01 3.11 -12.13
CA LYS A 13 -18.50 2.88 -13.50
C LYS A 13 -18.78 1.40 -13.75
N VAL A 14 -17.90 0.52 -13.30
CA VAL A 14 -18.07 -0.94 -13.41
C VAL A 14 -19.27 -1.40 -12.58
N GLY A 15 -19.42 -0.91 -11.35
CA GLY A 15 -20.57 -1.21 -10.50
C GLY A 15 -21.90 -0.82 -11.15
N ARG A 16 -22.01 0.41 -11.66
CA ARG A 16 -23.21 0.88 -12.38
C ARG A 16 -23.51 0.09 -13.64
N PHE A 17 -22.48 -0.41 -14.32
CA PHE A 17 -22.66 -1.29 -15.46
C PHE A 17 -23.29 -2.62 -15.01
N LEU A 18 -22.75 -3.26 -13.97
CA LEU A 18 -23.28 -4.51 -13.41
C LEU A 18 -24.71 -4.35 -12.88
N GLU A 19 -25.02 -3.23 -12.22
CA GLU A 19 -26.37 -2.93 -11.74
C GLU A 19 -27.38 -2.77 -12.88
N ARG A 20 -26.99 -2.20 -14.03
CA ARG A 20 -27.86 -2.12 -15.21
C ARG A 20 -28.17 -3.48 -15.81
N GLU A 21 -27.22 -4.41 -15.71
CA GLU A 21 -27.41 -5.82 -16.09
C GLU A 21 -28.20 -6.62 -15.03
N GLY A 22 -28.62 -5.98 -13.93
CA GLY A 22 -29.45 -6.58 -12.89
C GLY A 22 -28.68 -7.28 -11.76
N PHE A 23 -27.37 -7.10 -11.67
CA PHE A 23 -26.55 -7.70 -10.60
C PHE A 23 -26.30 -6.70 -9.47
N LEU A 24 -26.34 -7.19 -8.22
CA LEU A 24 -25.87 -6.41 -7.09
C LEU A 24 -24.35 -6.17 -7.20
N SER A 25 -23.94 -4.94 -6.94
CA SER A 25 -22.54 -4.53 -7.00
C SER A 25 -22.20 -3.61 -5.82
N LEU A 26 -20.98 -3.75 -5.29
CA LEU A 26 -20.43 -2.91 -4.24
C LEU A 26 -18.99 -2.54 -4.62
N PRO A 27 -18.78 -1.34 -5.19
CA PRO A 27 -17.44 -0.79 -5.39
C PRO A 27 -16.71 -0.65 -4.04
N VAL A 28 -15.53 -1.25 -3.93
CA VAL A 28 -14.67 -1.13 -2.75
C VAL A 28 -13.70 0.02 -2.98
N SER A 29 -13.69 1.00 -2.09
CA SER A 29 -12.74 2.12 -2.24
C SER A 29 -11.29 1.66 -2.13
N ALA A 30 -10.43 2.25 -2.95
CA ALA A 30 -9.01 1.97 -2.99
C ALA A 30 -8.24 2.49 -1.77
N ASP A 31 -8.79 3.43 -0.99
CA ASP A 31 -8.10 4.05 0.15
C ASP A 31 -9.02 4.23 1.38
N LYS A 32 -10.07 5.05 1.28
CA LYS A 32 -10.98 5.41 2.38
C LYS A 32 -12.43 5.19 1.94
N PRO A 33 -13.34 4.68 2.79
CA PRO A 33 -13.24 4.64 4.25
C PRO A 33 -12.45 3.45 4.80
N VAL A 34 -11.88 3.65 5.99
CA VAL A 34 -11.23 2.62 6.80
C VAL A 34 -11.77 2.69 8.22
N GLU A 35 -11.84 1.55 8.89
CA GLU A 35 -12.15 1.49 10.31
C GLU A 35 -10.90 1.72 11.15
N ILE A 36 -11.03 2.47 12.24
CA ILE A 36 -9.91 2.83 13.12
C ILE A 36 -10.03 2.04 14.43
N HIS A 37 -9.06 1.17 14.70
CA HIS A 37 -9.11 0.22 15.81
C HIS A 37 -7.89 0.36 16.73
N LYS A 38 -8.13 0.65 18.02
CA LYS A 38 -7.10 0.55 19.07
C LYS A 38 -7.04 -0.83 19.72
N ARG A 39 -8.13 -1.59 19.59
CA ARG A 39 -8.26 -2.99 20.02
C ARG A 39 -8.69 -3.80 18.82
N ASP A 40 -8.12 -4.99 18.67
CA ASP A 40 -8.53 -5.94 17.65
C ASP A 40 -10.03 -6.25 17.78
N PRO A 41 -10.83 -6.14 16.71
CA PRO A 41 -12.27 -6.42 16.76
C PRO A 41 -12.57 -7.88 17.11
N VAL A 42 -11.70 -8.82 16.73
CA VAL A 42 -11.87 -10.27 16.97
C VAL A 42 -11.23 -10.67 18.27
N SER A 43 -9.92 -10.43 18.42
CA SER A 43 -9.17 -10.92 19.60
C SER A 43 -9.30 -10.02 20.84
N ARG A 44 -9.90 -8.82 20.71
CA ARG A 44 -10.01 -7.77 21.76
C ARG A 44 -8.67 -7.30 22.35
N ARG A 45 -7.54 -7.80 21.84
CA ARG A 45 -6.20 -7.41 22.23
C ARG A 45 -5.92 -5.96 21.87
N ARG A 46 -5.29 -5.21 22.78
CA ARG A 46 -4.87 -3.83 22.52
C ARG A 46 -3.66 -3.79 21.60
N PHE A 47 -3.73 -3.02 20.51
CA PHE A 47 -2.60 -2.80 19.63
C PHE A 47 -1.63 -1.76 20.22
N PRO A 48 -0.31 -1.93 20.02
CA PRO A 48 0.69 -0.91 20.39
C PRO A 48 0.37 0.45 19.77
N LEU A 49 0.18 0.48 18.44
CA LEU A 49 -0.32 1.64 17.68
C LEU A 49 -1.74 1.39 17.17
N THR A 50 -2.49 2.47 16.98
CA THR A 50 -3.83 2.39 16.37
C THR A 50 -3.71 1.87 14.94
N LYS A 51 -4.56 0.92 14.55
CA LYS A 51 -4.56 0.32 13.22
C LYS A 51 -5.74 0.83 12.40
N THR A 52 -5.53 0.99 11.10
CA THR A 52 -6.58 1.19 10.12
C THR A 52 -6.85 -0.11 9.40
N LEU A 53 -8.12 -0.49 9.29
CA LEU A 53 -8.58 -1.70 8.62
C LEU A 53 -9.54 -1.32 7.50
N GLY A 54 -9.22 -1.73 6.27
CA GLY A 54 -10.17 -1.65 5.16
C GLY A 54 -11.18 -2.79 5.24
N HIS A 55 -12.34 -2.61 4.62
CA HIS A 55 -13.39 -3.64 4.57
C HIS A 55 -12.95 -4.93 3.85
N LEU A 56 -12.02 -4.81 2.91
CA LEU A 56 -11.46 -5.92 2.15
C LEU A 56 -9.94 -5.75 1.99
N SER A 57 -9.20 -6.84 2.14
CA SER A 57 -7.78 -6.83 1.83
C SER A 57 -7.56 -6.94 0.32
N LEU A 58 -7.39 -5.79 -0.35
CA LEU A 58 -7.19 -5.72 -1.80
C LEU A 58 -6.00 -6.55 -2.29
N LYS A 59 -4.93 -6.66 -1.48
CA LYS A 59 -3.77 -7.51 -1.83
C LYS A 59 -4.13 -8.99 -1.91
N HIS A 60 -4.87 -9.50 -0.92
CA HIS A 60 -5.29 -10.91 -0.93
C HIS A 60 -6.34 -11.16 -2.02
N ALA A 61 -7.29 -10.24 -2.21
CA ALA A 61 -8.25 -10.33 -3.30
C ALA A 61 -7.56 -10.38 -4.67
N ALA A 62 -6.50 -9.60 -4.87
CA ALA A 62 -5.72 -9.64 -6.11
C ALA A 62 -4.95 -10.95 -6.31
N VAL A 63 -4.46 -11.59 -5.24
CA VAL A 63 -3.88 -12.94 -5.33
C VAL A 63 -4.95 -13.96 -5.72
N SER A 64 -6.13 -13.89 -5.11
CA SER A 64 -7.27 -14.75 -5.43
C SER A 64 -7.79 -14.56 -6.85
N ALA A 65 -7.67 -13.34 -7.40
CA ALA A 65 -7.99 -13.03 -8.79
C ALA A 65 -6.84 -13.33 -9.77
N GLY A 66 -5.79 -14.04 -9.35
CA GLY A 66 -4.68 -14.44 -10.22
C GLY A 66 -3.79 -13.29 -10.72
N LEU A 67 -3.92 -12.08 -10.18
CA LEU A 67 -3.19 -10.91 -10.68
C LEU A 67 -1.69 -10.96 -10.37
N GLY A 68 -1.30 -11.66 -9.31
CA GLY A 68 0.10 -11.81 -8.90
C GLY A 68 0.24 -12.50 -7.55
N GLN A 69 1.39 -12.32 -6.90
CA GLN A 69 1.71 -12.96 -5.62
C GLN A 69 2.26 -11.94 -4.62
N ILE A 70 2.07 -12.20 -3.32
CA ILE A 70 2.64 -11.34 -2.27
C ILE A 70 4.13 -11.68 -2.11
N GLY A 71 4.99 -10.69 -2.37
CA GLY A 71 6.44 -10.84 -2.23
C GLY A 71 6.93 -10.66 -0.80
N ARG A 72 8.25 -10.84 -0.60
CA ARG A 72 8.93 -10.59 0.68
C ARG A 72 8.81 -9.15 1.19
N SER A 73 8.54 -8.19 0.29
CA SER A 73 8.24 -6.80 0.63
C SER A 73 6.85 -6.58 1.25
N ASN A 74 6.05 -7.66 1.39
CA ASN A 74 4.64 -7.63 1.77
C ASN A 74 3.74 -6.84 0.79
N LEU A 75 4.22 -6.55 -0.43
CA LEU A 75 3.44 -5.95 -1.50
C LEU A 75 2.98 -7.03 -2.48
N LEU A 76 1.86 -6.78 -3.17
CA LEU A 76 1.49 -7.57 -4.33
C LEU A 76 2.49 -7.27 -5.46
N ILE A 77 3.06 -8.31 -6.05
CA ILE A 77 4.01 -8.22 -7.16
C ILE A 77 3.41 -8.95 -8.35
N THR A 78 3.33 -8.25 -9.48
CA THR A 78 2.89 -8.82 -10.76
C THR A 78 4.06 -8.99 -11.70
N GLU A 79 3.95 -9.92 -12.64
CA GLU A 79 5.01 -10.20 -13.63
C GLU A 79 5.37 -8.95 -14.44
N ARG A 80 4.34 -8.22 -14.90
CA ARG A 80 4.51 -7.07 -15.80
C ARG A 80 4.89 -5.79 -15.07
N TYR A 81 4.23 -5.47 -13.97
CA TYR A 81 4.36 -4.15 -13.32
C TYR A 81 5.16 -4.19 -12.02
N GLY A 82 5.53 -5.38 -11.55
CA GLY A 82 6.21 -5.55 -10.27
C GLY A 82 5.34 -5.03 -9.11
N PRO A 83 5.91 -4.32 -8.13
CA PRO A 83 5.15 -3.74 -7.03
C PRO A 83 4.48 -2.39 -7.38
N HIS A 84 4.66 -1.84 -8.59
CA HIS A 84 4.33 -0.45 -8.93
C HIS A 84 2.87 -0.25 -9.37
N GLN A 85 1.92 -0.72 -8.58
CA GLN A 85 0.50 -0.71 -8.92
C GLN A 85 -0.37 -0.38 -7.72
N ARG A 86 -1.53 0.20 -8.02
CA ARG A 86 -2.60 0.40 -7.04
C ARG A 86 -3.74 -0.56 -7.34
N LEU A 87 -4.47 -0.92 -6.30
CA LEU A 87 -5.52 -1.93 -6.36
C LEU A 87 -6.87 -1.27 -6.11
N GLY A 88 -7.90 -1.80 -6.76
CA GLY A 88 -9.31 -1.52 -6.50
C GLY A 88 -10.09 -2.81 -6.71
N ALA A 89 -11.30 -2.88 -6.16
CA ALA A 89 -12.15 -4.05 -6.31
C ALA A 89 -13.62 -3.65 -6.42
N VAL A 90 -14.41 -4.53 -7.02
CA VAL A 90 -15.87 -4.47 -7.00
C VAL A 90 -16.35 -5.83 -6.55
N ILE A 91 -17.14 -5.88 -5.48
CA ILE A 91 -17.82 -7.10 -5.04
C ILE A 91 -19.13 -7.17 -5.82
N THR A 92 -19.46 -8.33 -6.40
CA THR A 92 -20.69 -8.49 -7.17
C THR A 92 -21.23 -9.91 -7.08
N GLU A 93 -22.54 -10.05 -7.27
CA GLU A 93 -23.23 -11.34 -7.40
C GLU A 93 -23.27 -11.86 -8.85
N SER A 94 -22.72 -11.10 -9.80
CA SER A 94 -22.64 -11.55 -11.19
C SER A 94 -21.89 -12.88 -11.30
N PRO A 95 -22.40 -13.86 -12.06
CA PRO A 95 -21.82 -15.20 -12.17
C PRO A 95 -20.57 -15.18 -13.07
N LEU A 96 -19.47 -14.68 -12.52
CA LEU A 96 -18.17 -14.63 -13.19
C LEU A 96 -17.41 -15.95 -13.00
N GLN A 97 -16.72 -16.39 -14.05
CA GLN A 97 -15.77 -17.50 -13.92
C GLN A 97 -14.51 -17.00 -13.21
N PRO A 98 -14.04 -17.67 -12.15
CA PRO A 98 -12.84 -17.25 -11.43
C PRO A 98 -11.59 -17.49 -12.28
N ASP A 99 -10.67 -16.53 -12.25
CA ASP A 99 -9.35 -16.68 -12.85
C ASP A 99 -8.52 -17.70 -12.05
N PRO A 100 -7.62 -18.46 -12.72
CA PRO A 100 -6.70 -19.34 -12.03
C PRO A 100 -5.70 -18.53 -11.19
N TYR A 101 -5.23 -19.12 -10.08
CA TYR A 101 -4.14 -18.53 -9.30
C TYR A 101 -2.87 -18.38 -10.15
N SER A 102 -2.16 -17.27 -9.93
CA SER A 102 -0.86 -17.05 -10.57
C SER A 102 0.18 -18.04 -10.02
N VAL A 103 0.84 -18.77 -10.91
CA VAL A 103 1.98 -19.66 -10.57
C VAL A 103 3.32 -18.92 -10.47
N PHE A 104 3.29 -17.60 -10.63
CA PHE A 104 4.45 -16.74 -10.61
C PHE A 104 5.17 -16.76 -9.25
N ASN A 105 6.49 -16.95 -9.24
CA ASN A 105 7.28 -16.72 -8.03
C ASN A 105 7.95 -15.33 -8.08
N PRO A 106 7.47 -14.33 -7.33
CA PRO A 106 8.03 -12.98 -7.36
C PRO A 106 9.37 -12.86 -6.63
N CYS A 107 9.74 -13.85 -5.81
CA CYS A 107 10.89 -13.80 -4.92
C CYS A 107 11.68 -15.12 -5.01
N PRO A 108 12.62 -15.24 -5.97
CA PRO A 108 13.46 -16.43 -6.08
C PRO A 108 14.31 -16.63 -4.81
N ASP A 109 14.83 -17.84 -4.65
CA ASP A 109 15.63 -18.21 -3.49
C ASP A 109 16.81 -17.25 -3.27
N GLY A 110 16.98 -16.83 -2.01
CA GLY A 110 18.02 -15.87 -1.62
C GLY A 110 17.71 -14.40 -1.93
N CYS A 111 16.61 -14.05 -2.60
CA CYS A 111 16.26 -12.65 -2.84
C CYS A 111 15.94 -11.92 -1.52
N ARG A 112 16.75 -10.92 -1.15
CA ARG A 112 16.58 -10.07 0.05
C ARG A 112 16.64 -8.57 -0.22
N LYS A 113 16.61 -8.16 -1.49
CA LYS A 113 16.79 -6.75 -1.91
C LYS A 113 15.87 -5.76 -1.19
N CYS A 114 14.62 -6.13 -0.95
CA CYS A 114 13.68 -5.27 -0.22
C CYS A 114 13.96 -5.19 1.29
N GLU A 115 14.50 -6.27 1.88
CA GLU A 115 14.93 -6.30 3.28
C GLU A 115 16.16 -5.40 3.45
N ASP A 116 17.15 -5.53 2.55
CA ASP A 116 18.40 -4.76 2.57
C ASP A 116 18.16 -3.25 2.35
N ALA A 117 17.17 -2.89 1.55
CA ALA A 117 16.79 -1.50 1.29
C ALA A 117 15.89 -0.88 2.38
N CYS A 118 15.40 -1.65 3.35
CA CYS A 118 14.45 -1.14 4.34
C CYS A 118 15.16 -0.25 5.39
N PRO A 119 14.88 1.07 5.45
CA PRO A 119 15.63 1.99 6.31
C PRO A 119 15.42 1.72 7.82
N VAL A 120 14.29 1.13 8.18
CA VAL A 120 13.92 0.79 9.56
C VAL A 120 13.97 -0.71 9.85
N GLY A 121 14.39 -1.53 8.87
CA GLY A 121 14.44 -2.99 9.04
C GLY A 121 13.09 -3.61 9.40
N ALA A 122 11.98 -3.07 8.88
CA ALA A 122 10.63 -3.58 9.11
C ALA A 122 10.34 -4.90 8.37
N LEU A 123 11.17 -5.26 7.41
CA LEU A 123 11.10 -6.51 6.65
C LEU A 123 12.25 -7.41 7.12
N LYS A 124 11.93 -8.52 7.79
CA LYS A 124 12.94 -9.46 8.31
C LYS A 124 12.47 -10.90 8.21
N ASN A 125 13.23 -11.74 7.51
CA ASN A 125 13.00 -13.19 7.45
C ASN A 125 11.55 -13.55 7.03
N GLY A 126 10.97 -12.81 6.08
CA GLY A 126 9.59 -13.00 5.66
C GLY A 126 8.52 -12.44 6.60
N ASN A 127 8.90 -11.82 7.72
CA ASN A 127 8.00 -11.08 8.59
C ASN A 127 7.98 -9.59 8.22
N TYR A 128 6.81 -8.97 8.43
CA TYR A 128 6.61 -7.54 8.23
C TYR A 128 6.08 -6.88 9.50
N GLU A 129 6.87 -5.95 10.04
CA GLU A 129 6.48 -5.12 11.18
C GLU A 129 5.84 -3.81 10.71
N VAL A 130 4.51 -3.74 10.84
CA VAL A 130 3.72 -2.59 10.36
C VAL A 130 4.08 -1.30 11.09
N ASP A 131 4.32 -1.35 12.40
CA ASP A 131 4.50 -0.14 13.23
C ASP A 131 5.72 0.70 12.84
N PRO A 132 6.96 0.15 12.77
CA PRO A 132 8.11 0.92 12.32
C PRO A 132 7.99 1.37 10.87
N CYS A 133 7.41 0.53 9.99
CA CYS A 133 7.21 0.89 8.59
C CYS A 133 6.24 2.07 8.43
N PHE A 134 5.09 2.02 9.10
CA PHE A 134 4.09 3.07 9.05
C PHE A 134 4.63 4.39 9.62
N PHE A 135 5.34 4.32 10.76
CA PHE A 135 5.90 5.51 11.39
C PHE A 135 6.97 6.20 10.52
N PHE A 136 7.82 5.41 9.85
CA PHE A 136 8.79 5.93 8.89
C PHE A 136 8.11 6.43 7.60
N TRP A 137 7.09 5.73 7.10
CA TRP A 137 6.34 6.16 5.91
C TRP A 137 5.58 7.48 6.15
N THR A 138 5.05 7.71 7.35
CA THR A 138 4.33 8.96 7.68
C THR A 138 5.26 10.10 8.06
N TRP A 139 6.32 9.85 8.83
CA TRP A 139 7.14 10.90 9.46
C TRP A 139 8.62 10.87 9.11
N GLU A 140 9.09 9.84 8.40
CA GLU A 140 10.51 9.58 8.16
C GLU A 140 11.35 9.45 9.44
N PHE A 141 10.69 9.07 10.54
CA PHE A 141 11.35 8.85 11.82
C PHE A 141 11.90 7.43 11.87
N ASN A 142 13.22 7.32 12.00
CA ASN A 142 13.94 6.04 12.02
C ASN A 142 13.69 5.21 13.29
N ARG A 143 12.97 5.75 14.29
CA ARG A 143 12.71 5.08 15.57
C ARG A 143 11.28 5.33 16.01
N LEU A 144 10.68 4.32 16.63
CA LEU A 144 9.42 4.46 17.32
C LEU A 144 9.59 5.25 18.64
N PRO A 145 8.52 5.92 19.11
CA PRO A 145 8.52 6.52 20.43
C PRO A 145 8.83 5.47 21.52
N PRO A 146 9.88 5.68 22.33
CA PRO A 146 10.27 4.71 23.34
C PRO A 146 9.28 4.66 24.51
N SER A 147 8.99 3.46 25.00
CA SER A 147 8.18 3.26 26.21
C SER A 147 8.99 3.44 27.51
N ARG A 148 10.31 3.25 27.45
CA ARG A 148 11.22 3.35 28.60
C ARG A 148 11.91 4.70 28.60
N LEU A 149 11.98 5.35 29.77
CA LEU A 149 12.59 6.66 29.92
C LEU A 149 14.06 6.71 29.47
N ARG A 150 14.80 5.62 29.66
CA ARG A 150 16.22 5.48 29.27
C ARG A 150 16.48 5.64 27.77
N ASP A 151 15.49 5.32 26.92
CA ASP A 151 15.64 5.35 25.46
C ASP A 151 15.19 6.70 24.86
N TRP A 152 14.74 7.65 25.68
CA TRP A 152 14.34 8.99 25.26
C TRP A 152 15.49 9.88 24.76
N PRO A 153 16.68 9.93 25.39
CA PRO A 153 17.77 10.79 24.92
C PRO A 153 18.11 10.63 23.42
N PRO A 154 18.31 9.40 22.87
CA PRO A 154 18.58 9.25 21.45
C PRO A 154 17.35 9.52 20.56
N TYR A 155 16.12 9.34 21.08
CA TYR A 155 14.90 9.70 20.36
C TYR A 155 14.75 11.23 20.23
N VAL A 156 15.02 11.97 21.29
CA VAL A 156 15.03 13.44 21.28
C VAL A 156 16.11 13.97 20.32
N ALA A 157 17.30 13.39 20.34
CA ALA A 157 18.36 13.76 19.40
C ALA A 157 17.93 13.56 17.93
N MET A 158 17.24 12.45 17.63
CA MET A 158 16.65 12.21 16.31
C MET A 158 15.62 13.29 15.95
N LEU A 159 14.69 13.61 16.86
CA LEU A 159 13.67 14.65 16.64
C LEU A 159 14.30 16.02 16.37
N LEU A 160 15.27 16.43 17.18
CA LEU A 160 15.98 17.71 17.00
C LEU A 160 16.67 17.79 15.63
N ARG A 161 17.30 16.70 15.18
CA ARG A 161 17.89 16.64 13.84
C ARG A 161 16.83 16.75 12.74
N HIS A 162 15.71 16.05 12.91
CA HIS A 162 14.62 16.07 11.94
C HIS A 162 14.04 17.49 11.81
N PHE A 163 13.65 18.11 12.93
CA PHE A 163 13.09 19.46 12.95
C PHE A 163 14.06 20.56 12.48
N ARG A 164 15.38 20.32 12.53
CA ARG A 164 16.37 21.24 11.97
C ARG A 164 16.43 21.20 10.44
N THR A 165 16.03 20.09 9.83
CA THR A 165 16.15 19.86 8.38
C THR A 165 14.82 19.95 7.65
N ARG A 166 13.69 19.79 8.36
CA ARG A 166 12.35 19.75 7.78
C ARG A 166 11.38 20.58 8.61
N ASP A 167 10.58 21.38 7.92
CA ASP A 167 9.52 22.17 8.55
C ASP A 167 8.35 21.27 8.94
N PHE A 168 8.23 21.01 10.25
CA PHE A 168 7.19 20.14 10.79
C PHE A 168 5.77 20.55 10.38
N VAL A 169 5.49 21.86 10.35
CA VAL A 169 4.16 22.38 9.98
C VAL A 169 3.83 22.05 8.52
N ILE A 170 4.81 22.19 7.63
CA ILE A 170 4.64 21.91 6.19
C ILE A 170 4.47 20.41 5.99
N GLU A 171 5.33 19.59 6.59
CA GLU A 171 5.27 18.13 6.50
C GLU A 171 3.97 17.57 7.07
N PHE A 172 3.57 18.02 8.27
CA PHE A 172 2.29 17.64 8.87
C PHE A 172 1.11 18.03 7.96
N GLY A 173 1.15 19.23 7.38
CA GLY A 173 0.17 19.67 6.39
C GLY A 173 0.14 18.78 5.15
N GLN A 174 1.30 18.50 4.54
CA GLN A 174 1.40 17.67 3.35
C GLN A 174 0.92 16.23 3.59
N THR A 175 1.28 15.63 4.72
CA THR A 175 0.82 14.29 5.12
C THR A 175 -0.70 14.25 5.22
N MET A 176 -1.32 15.27 5.82
CA MET A 176 -2.78 15.33 6.00
C MET A 176 -3.53 15.68 4.70
N ILE A 177 -2.92 16.44 3.80
CA ILE A 177 -3.58 16.95 2.58
C ILE A 177 -3.37 16.04 1.37
N THR A 178 -2.16 15.49 1.20
CA THR A 178 -1.74 14.89 -0.07
C THR A 178 -1.52 13.38 -0.03
N ASP A 179 -1.54 12.73 1.14
CA ASP A 179 -1.14 11.33 1.33
C ASP A 179 0.24 11.07 0.66
N VAL A 180 1.25 11.86 1.02
CA VAL A 180 2.60 11.72 0.45
C VAL A 180 3.23 10.42 0.95
N ASP A 181 3.61 9.56 0.01
CA ASP A 181 4.40 8.36 0.32
C ASP A 181 5.86 8.77 0.60
N ASN A 182 6.24 8.97 1.87
CA ASN A 182 7.64 9.32 2.18
C ASN A 182 8.62 8.15 1.99
N CYS A 183 8.11 6.91 1.91
CA CYS A 183 8.95 5.72 1.71
C CYS A 183 8.42 4.80 0.61
N ILE A 184 9.26 4.58 -0.41
CA ILE A 184 9.07 3.57 -1.47
C ILE A 184 10.35 2.75 -1.70
N ALA A 185 11.21 2.66 -0.68
CA ALA A 185 12.55 2.05 -0.79
C ALA A 185 12.48 0.57 -1.21
N CYS A 186 11.58 -0.21 -0.60
CA CYS A 186 11.41 -1.61 -0.94
C CYS A 186 10.85 -1.84 -2.36
N MET A 187 10.04 -0.90 -2.87
CA MET A 187 9.53 -0.93 -4.24
C MET A 187 10.65 -0.65 -5.24
N LYS A 188 11.44 0.42 -5.00
CA LYS A 188 12.57 0.81 -5.84
C LYS A 188 13.66 -0.27 -5.92
N ALA A 189 13.89 -0.99 -4.82
CA ALA A 189 14.87 -2.07 -4.77
C ALA A 189 14.42 -3.35 -5.49
N CYS A 190 13.12 -3.49 -5.79
CA CYS A 190 12.59 -4.64 -6.49
C CYS A 190 13.06 -4.63 -7.95
N PRO A 191 13.65 -5.73 -8.46
CA PRO A 191 14.10 -5.80 -9.86
C PRO A 191 12.93 -5.93 -10.85
N LEU A 192 11.76 -6.34 -10.38
CA LEU A 192 10.56 -6.54 -11.18
C LEU A 192 9.84 -5.21 -11.43
N GLY A 193 9.26 -5.05 -12.63
CA GLY A 193 8.57 -3.82 -13.03
C GLY A 193 9.51 -2.66 -13.39
N THR A 194 10.80 -2.93 -13.61
CA THR A 194 11.79 -1.92 -14.02
C THR A 194 11.64 -1.47 -15.49
N ALA A 195 10.97 -2.28 -16.32
CA ALA A 195 10.67 -1.99 -17.73
C ALA A 195 9.49 -1.00 -17.94
N TRP A 196 9.17 -0.15 -16.95
CA TRP A 196 8.02 0.77 -16.99
C TRP A 196 8.00 1.69 -18.22
N LYS A 197 9.17 2.02 -18.80
CA LYS A 197 9.30 2.85 -20.01
C LYS A 197 8.66 2.20 -21.24
N GLU A 198 8.66 0.87 -21.31
CA GLU A 198 8.10 0.10 -22.42
C GLU A 198 6.59 -0.12 -22.27
N ILE A 199 6.10 0.04 -21.03
CA ILE A 199 4.72 -0.25 -20.65
C ILE A 199 3.82 0.99 -20.79
N ARG A 200 4.37 2.20 -20.63
CA ARG A 200 3.59 3.44 -20.77
C ARG A 200 3.08 3.55 -22.21
N PRO A 201 1.78 3.83 -22.43
CA PRO A 201 1.29 4.17 -23.76
C PRO A 201 2.17 5.28 -24.33
N LYS A 202 2.78 5.06 -25.49
CA LYS A 202 3.52 6.11 -26.21
C LYS A 202 2.49 7.17 -26.56
N HIS A 203 2.47 8.26 -25.77
CA HIS A 203 1.54 9.38 -25.84
C HIS A 203 0.34 9.13 -26.78
N GLU A 204 -0.77 8.65 -26.22
CA GLU A 204 -2.05 8.79 -26.92
C GLU A 204 -2.23 10.28 -27.18
N THR A 205 -1.97 10.69 -28.42
CA THR A 205 -2.38 11.98 -28.97
C THR A 205 -3.83 12.15 -28.58
N SER A 206 -4.10 13.14 -27.73
CA SER A 206 -5.40 13.61 -27.30
C SER A 206 -6.43 13.54 -28.42
N SER A 207 -7.11 12.41 -28.57
CA SER A 207 -8.38 12.33 -29.29
C SER A 207 -9.45 12.64 -28.26
N ARG A 208 -9.65 13.95 -28.10
CA ARG A 208 -10.90 14.64 -27.71
C ARG A 208 -11.96 13.69 -27.16
N ILE A 209 -12.11 13.69 -25.84
CA ILE A 209 -13.42 13.45 -25.24
C ILE A 209 -14.23 14.73 -25.56
N SER A 210 -14.91 14.71 -26.70
CA SER A 210 -16.03 15.58 -27.04
C SER A 210 -17.30 15.07 -26.37
#